data_AF-A0A645G1Y2-F1
#
_entry.id   AF-A0A645G1Y2-F1
#
_cell.length_a   1.000
_cell.length_b   1.000
_cell.length_c   1.000
_cell.angle_alpha   90.00
_cell.angle_beta   90.00
_cell.angle_gamma   90.00
#
_symmetry.space_group_name_H-M   'P 1'
#
loop_
_entity.id
_entity.type
_entity.pdbx_description
1 polymer ?
#
loop_
_entity_poly.entity_id
_entity_poly.type
_entity_poly.pdbx_seq_one_letter_code
_entity_poly.pdbx_strand_id
1 'polypeptide(L)'
;MIGITYLTDDPNKSYYFLLIFAVLAVYTMFKISRSNFGLILKALKSDEDACRAIGINTTFYKVTAFALSASFAGMAGTLVAHNFGYIGPDIVYPLSLNSMIMAVVGGIGGIVPAALGGFFLTFASELLRDFGDYNQIVYTLLLIFSALFLPSGVFNGLSNFLKSKGFKTSTEVRGEK
;
A
#
# COMPACT_ATOMS: atom_id res chain seq x y z
N MET A 1 -30.98 11.45 14.30
CA MET A 1 -30.06 12.60 14.26
C MET A 1 -28.98 12.25 13.24
N ILE A 2 -29.16 12.75 12.01
CA ILE A 2 -28.38 12.63 10.76
C ILE A 2 -27.23 11.59 10.75
N GLY A 3 -27.57 10.30 10.81
CA GLY A 3 -26.66 9.21 10.47
C GLY A 3 -26.88 8.85 9.01
N ILE A 4 -25.83 8.87 8.20
CA ILE A 4 -25.86 8.24 6.87
C ILE A 4 -26.42 6.82 7.02
N THR A 5 -27.50 6.52 6.31
CA THR A 5 -28.15 5.21 6.34
C THR A 5 -27.11 4.15 6.02
N TYR A 6 -26.87 3.22 6.96
CA TYR A 6 -26.09 2.02 6.71
C TYR A 6 -26.73 1.33 5.50
N LEU A 7 -25.95 0.96 4.48
CA LEU A 7 -26.51 0.32 3.28
C LEU A 7 -27.20 -1.02 3.60
N THR A 8 -27.02 -1.57 4.81
CA THR A 8 -27.58 -2.85 5.26
C THR A 8 -27.57 -2.96 6.79
N ASP A 9 -28.69 -3.37 7.38
CA ASP A 9 -28.89 -3.57 8.83
C ASP A 9 -28.08 -4.74 9.45
N ASP A 10 -27.45 -5.59 8.61
CA ASP A 10 -26.64 -6.75 9.04
C ASP A 10 -25.13 -6.49 8.96
N PRO A 11 -24.36 -6.57 10.08
CA PRO A 11 -22.91 -6.38 10.12
C PRO A 11 -22.13 -7.27 9.14
N ASN A 12 -22.64 -8.48 8.89
CA ASN A 12 -22.01 -9.47 8.02
C ASN A 12 -22.01 -9.04 6.55
N LYS A 13 -23.09 -8.41 6.07
CA LYS A 13 -23.23 -8.03 4.66
C LYS A 13 -22.33 -6.85 4.29
N SER A 14 -22.15 -5.90 5.22
CA SER A 14 -21.17 -4.81 5.07
C SER A 14 -19.74 -5.35 4.98
N TYR A 15 -19.39 -6.36 5.78
CA TYR A 15 -18.08 -7.02 5.71
C TYR A 15 -17.84 -7.70 4.34
N TYR A 16 -18.81 -8.48 3.84
CA TYR A 16 -18.66 -9.12 2.52
C TYR A 16 -18.56 -8.09 1.39
N PHE A 17 -19.29 -6.98 1.47
CA PHE A 17 -19.18 -5.90 0.49
C PHE A 17 -17.78 -5.25 0.49
N LEU A 18 -17.25 -4.94 1.68
CA LEU A 18 -15.89 -4.44 1.90
C LEU A 18 -14.84 -5.40 1.33
N LEU A 19 -15.00 -6.70 1.59
CA LEU A 19 -14.07 -7.74 1.12
C LEU A 19 -14.09 -7.86 -0.40
N ILE A 20 -15.27 -7.91 -1.02
CA ILE A 20 -15.42 -7.95 -2.48
C ILE A 20 -14.77 -6.71 -3.11
N PHE A 21 -15.01 -5.53 -2.54
CA PHE A 21 -14.41 -4.28 -3.03
C PHE A 21 -12.89 -4.29 -2.91
N ALA A 22 -12.34 -4.73 -1.78
CA ALA A 22 -10.90 -4.84 -1.56
C ALA A 22 -10.25 -5.80 -2.57
N VAL A 23 -10.85 -6.97 -2.79
CA VAL A 23 -10.35 -7.95 -3.77
C VAL A 23 -10.40 -7.39 -5.19
N LEU A 24 -11.49 -6.73 -5.58
CA LEU A 24 -11.63 -6.06 -6.88
C LEU A 24 -10.60 -4.96 -7.07
N ALA A 25 -10.36 -4.13 -6.05
CA ALA A 25 -9.36 -3.07 -6.09
C ALA A 25 -7.95 -3.63 -6.30
N VAL A 26 -7.57 -4.64 -5.50
CA VAL A 26 -6.26 -5.31 -5.63
C VAL A 26 -6.11 -5.98 -6.99
N TYR A 27 -7.14 -6.68 -7.47
CA TYR A 27 -7.14 -7.32 -8.78
C TYR A 27 -6.97 -6.30 -9.91
N THR A 28 -7.69 -5.19 -9.84
CA THR A 28 -7.63 -4.12 -10.85
C THR A 28 -6.24 -3.46 -10.85
N MET A 29 -5.68 -3.16 -9.67
CA MET A 29 -4.32 -2.64 -9.56
C MET A 29 -3.29 -3.62 -10.14
N PHE A 30 -3.42 -4.92 -9.86
CA PHE A 30 -2.51 -5.93 -10.37
C PHE A 30 -2.56 -6.04 -11.91
N LYS A 31 -3.77 -5.99 -12.48
CA LYS A 31 -3.97 -5.99 -13.93
C LYS A 31 -3.37 -4.74 -14.59
N ILE A 32 -3.54 -3.56 -13.99
CA ILE A 32 -2.96 -2.30 -14.49
C ILE A 32 -1.43 -2.36 -14.42
N SER A 33 -0.87 -2.86 -13.32
CA SER A 33 0.59 -2.96 -13.15
C SER A 33 1.25 -3.89 -14.17
N ARG A 34 0.56 -4.95 -14.61
CA ARG A 34 1.04 -5.86 -15.67
C ARG A 34 0.78 -5.37 -17.10
N SER A 35 -0.02 -4.31 -17.27
CA SER A 35 -0.32 -3.77 -18.59
C SER A 35 0.83 -2.94 -19.16
N ASN A 36 0.74 -2.56 -20.44
CA ASN A 36 1.68 -1.66 -21.11
C ASN A 36 1.89 -0.35 -20.32
N PHE A 37 0.85 0.14 -19.64
CA PHE A 37 0.92 1.34 -18.80
C PHE A 37 1.92 1.16 -17.64
N GLY A 38 1.86 0.03 -16.94
CA GLY A 38 2.79 -0.28 -15.84
C GLY A 38 4.23 -0.47 -16.32
N LEU A 39 4.44 -1.03 -17.50
CA LEU A 39 5.77 -1.17 -18.12
C LEU A 39 6.39 0.19 -18.45
N ILE A 40 5.61 1.11 -19.02
CA ILE A 40 6.07 2.47 -19.32
C ILE A 40 6.43 3.23 -18.04
N LEU A 41 5.62 3.10 -16.98
CA LEU A 41 5.93 3.70 -15.68
C LEU A 41 7.22 3.14 -15.06
N LYS A 42 7.48 1.83 -15.24
CA LYS A 42 8.72 1.21 -14.77
C LYS A 42 9.94 1.71 -15.54
N ALA A 43 9.81 1.89 -16.86
CA ALA A 43 10.86 2.48 -17.68
C ALA A 43 11.12 3.95 -17.29
N LEU A 44 10.05 4.72 -17.06
CA LEU A 44 10.12 6.12 -16.62
C LEU A 44 10.81 6.29 -15.25
N LYS A 45 10.69 5.29 -14.37
CA LYS A 45 11.40 5.26 -13.08
C LYS A 45 12.92 5.05 -13.24
N SER A 46 13.36 4.35 -14.28
CA SER A 46 14.77 4.06 -14.52
C SER A 46 15.51 5.26 -15.12
N ASP A 47 14.96 5.82 -16.19
CA ASP A 47 15.53 7.01 -16.85
C ASP A 47 14.42 7.79 -17.56
N GLU A 48 14.13 8.99 -17.05
CA GLU A 48 13.11 9.86 -17.61
C GLU A 48 13.56 10.55 -18.90
N ASP A 49 14.83 10.92 -19.00
CA ASP A 49 15.36 11.65 -20.14
C ASP A 49 15.46 10.72 -21.37
N ALA A 50 15.84 9.45 -21.15
CA ALA A 50 15.78 8.43 -22.19
C ALA A 50 14.35 8.18 -22.71
N CYS A 51 13.36 8.15 -21.81
CA CYS A 51 11.95 7.99 -22.20
C CYS A 51 11.45 9.17 -23.06
N ARG A 52 11.88 10.40 -22.73
CA ARG A 52 11.54 11.59 -23.53
C ARG A 52 12.21 11.55 -24.90
N ALA A 53 13.45 11.07 -25.00
CA ALA A 53 14.19 10.97 -26.26
C ALA A 53 13.53 10.03 -27.29
N ILE A 54 12.86 8.97 -26.82
CA ILE A 54 12.10 8.04 -27.68
C ILE A 54 10.64 8.49 -27.96
N GLY A 55 10.28 9.72 -27.56
CA GLY A 55 8.98 10.33 -27.84
C GLY A 55 7.85 9.96 -26.87
N ILE A 56 8.14 9.37 -25.72
CA ILE A 56 7.11 9.10 -24.70
C ILE A 56 6.78 10.39 -23.94
N ASN A 57 5.49 10.75 -23.91
CA ASN A 57 5.01 11.89 -23.12
C ASN A 57 5.01 11.58 -21.61
N THR A 58 6.13 11.85 -20.95
CA THR A 58 6.34 11.55 -19.52
C THR A 58 5.34 12.25 -18.61
N THR A 59 4.92 13.47 -18.95
CA THR A 59 3.94 14.25 -18.17
C THR A 59 2.57 13.58 -18.17
N PHE A 60 2.09 13.12 -19.33
CA PHE A 60 0.80 12.45 -19.44
C PHE A 60 0.77 11.16 -18.60
N TYR A 61 1.82 10.33 -18.66
CA TYR A 61 1.91 9.10 -17.88
C TYR A 61 2.02 9.37 -16.36
N LYS A 62 2.71 10.43 -15.94
CA LYS A 62 2.76 10.82 -14.52
C LYS A 62 1.41 11.30 -13.98
N VAL A 63 0.73 12.17 -14.72
CA VAL A 63 -0.58 12.71 -14.31
C VAL A 63 -1.63 11.61 -14.25
N THR A 64 -1.66 10.72 -15.24
CA THR A 64 -2.59 9.57 -15.25
C THR A 64 -2.29 8.59 -14.11
N ALA A 65 -1.02 8.33 -13.80
CA ALA A 65 -0.63 7.49 -12.65
C ALA A 65 -1.06 8.12 -11.31
N PHE A 66 -0.92 9.45 -11.17
CA PHE A 66 -1.40 10.17 -10.00
C PHE A 66 -2.92 10.14 -9.87
N ALA A 67 -3.64 10.44 -10.95
CA ALA A 67 -5.10 10.42 -10.98
C ALA A 67 -5.67 9.03 -10.66
N LEU A 68 -5.05 7.98 -11.19
CA LEU A 68 -5.42 6.60 -10.88
C LEU A 68 -5.16 6.26 -9.42
N SER A 69 -4.03 6.68 -8.86
CA SER A 69 -3.73 6.45 -7.43
C SER A 69 -4.72 7.18 -6.53
N ALA A 70 -5.03 8.44 -6.86
CA ALA A 70 -5.97 9.27 -6.13
C ALA A 70 -7.40 8.73 -6.17
N SER A 71 -7.84 8.14 -7.29
CA SER A 71 -9.18 7.53 -7.38
C SER A 71 -9.31 6.30 -6.46
N PHE A 72 -8.29 5.44 -6.40
CA PHE A 72 -8.28 4.33 -5.45
C PHE A 72 -8.21 4.79 -3.99
N ALA A 73 -7.39 5.81 -3.69
CA ALA A 73 -7.32 6.38 -2.34
C ALA A 73 -8.65 7.01 -1.91
N GLY A 74 -9.32 7.75 -2.81
CA GLY A 74 -10.63 8.34 -2.56
C GLY A 74 -11.73 7.29 -2.37
N MET A 75 -11.74 6.23 -3.17
CA MET A 75 -12.66 5.12 -2.99
C MET A 75 -12.47 4.43 -1.63
N ALA A 76 -11.22 4.17 -1.24
CA ALA A 76 -10.90 3.60 0.06
C ALA A 76 -11.35 4.51 1.22
N GLY A 77 -11.08 5.82 1.13
CA GLY A 77 -11.49 6.80 2.14
C GLY A 77 -13.00 6.89 2.33
N THR A 78 -13.76 6.91 1.23
CA THR A 78 -15.24 6.90 1.28
C THR A 78 -15.77 5.64 1.94
N LEU A 79 -15.16 4.48 1.69
CA LEU A 79 -15.53 3.21 2.31
C LEU A 79 -15.33 3.26 3.84
N VAL A 80 -14.21 3.83 4.28
CA VAL A 80 -13.89 3.99 5.70
C VAL A 80 -14.84 4.99 6.37
N ALA A 81 -15.11 6.11 5.72
CA ALA A 81 -16.11 7.08 6.18
C ALA A 81 -17.50 6.45 6.36
N HIS A 82 -17.89 5.57 5.44
CA HIS A 82 -19.16 4.84 5.54
C HIS A 82 -19.16 3.85 6.72
N ASN A 83 -18.03 3.19 7.00
CA ASN A 83 -17.93 2.21 8.08
C ASN A 83 -18.05 2.85 9.47
N PHE A 84 -17.40 4.00 9.68
CA PHE A 84 -17.43 4.69 10.97
C PHE A 84 -18.71 5.49 11.23
N GLY A 85 -19.48 5.85 10.19
CA GLY A 85 -20.75 6.59 10.32
C GLY A 85 -20.61 8.02 10.86
N TYR A 86 -19.41 8.43 11.24
CA TYR A 86 -19.03 9.73 11.78
C TYR A 86 -17.59 10.05 11.35
N ILE A 87 -17.32 11.32 11.07
CA ILE A 87 -15.99 11.81 10.70
C ILE A 87 -15.66 12.97 11.64
N GLY A 88 -14.73 12.73 12.56
CA GLY A 88 -14.17 13.74 13.45
C GLY A 88 -12.65 13.81 13.33
N PRO A 89 -12.01 14.93 13.74
CA PRO A 89 -10.56 15.08 13.68
C PRO A 89 -9.83 13.98 14.48
N ASP A 90 -10.43 13.47 15.56
CA ASP A 90 -9.86 12.44 16.42
C ASP A 90 -9.64 11.09 15.72
N ILE A 91 -10.44 10.78 14.68
CA ILE A 91 -10.32 9.52 13.93
C ILE A 91 -9.53 9.68 12.62
N VAL A 92 -9.59 10.85 11.97
CA VAL A 92 -8.96 11.07 10.67
C VAL A 92 -7.43 11.17 10.79
N TYR A 93 -6.93 11.83 11.84
CA TYR A 93 -5.50 11.95 12.11
C TYR A 93 -4.79 10.60 12.28
N PRO A 94 -5.21 9.72 13.22
CA PRO A 94 -4.54 8.44 13.42
C PRO A 94 -4.69 7.52 12.20
N LEU A 95 -5.83 7.55 11.50
CA LEU A 95 -6.06 6.72 10.31
C LEU A 95 -5.12 7.08 9.16
N SER A 96 -4.91 8.38 8.91
CA SER A 96 -4.03 8.87 7.85
C SER A 96 -2.58 8.48 8.12
N LEU A 97 -2.11 8.67 9.36
CA LEU A 97 -0.77 8.23 9.77
C LEU A 97 -0.63 6.71 9.65
N ASN A 98 -1.63 5.96 10.11
CA ASN A 98 -1.60 4.51 10.07
C ASN A 98 -1.51 3.97 8.63
N SER A 99 -2.33 4.51 7.72
CA SER A 99 -2.29 4.11 6.30
C SER A 99 -0.94 4.40 5.63
N MET A 100 -0.32 5.54 5.94
CA MET A 100 1.03 5.88 5.48
C MET A 100 2.07 4.87 6.02
N ILE A 101 2.00 4.53 7.30
CA ILE A 101 2.93 3.60 7.93
C ILE A 101 2.77 2.18 7.36
N MET A 102 1.54 1.70 7.18
CA MET A 102 1.27 0.41 6.54
C MET A 102 1.92 0.32 5.14
N ALA A 103 1.85 1.40 4.36
CA ALA A 103 2.48 1.47 3.05
C ALA A 103 4.02 1.46 3.12
N VAL A 104 4.60 2.19 4.08
CA VAL A 104 6.06 2.24 4.29
C VAL A 104 6.60 0.90 4.78
N VAL A 105 5.95 0.27 5.76
CA VAL A 105 6.35 -1.03 6.32
C VAL A 105 6.21 -2.15 5.29
N GLY A 106 5.19 -2.11 4.44
CA GLY A 106 5.09 -3.05 3.32
C GLY A 106 6.24 -2.93 2.34
N GLY A 107 6.66 -1.69 2.03
CA GLY A 107 7.79 -1.38 1.17
C GLY A 107 7.38 -0.62 -0.10
N ILE A 108 8.20 0.38 -0.47
CA ILE A 108 7.93 1.29 -1.60
C ILE A 108 8.40 0.63 -2.90
N GLY A 109 7.51 -0.05 -3.62
CA GLY A 109 7.87 -0.58 -4.94
C GLY A 109 6.97 -1.64 -5.58
N GLY A 110 5.93 -2.12 -4.89
CA GLY A 110 5.00 -3.09 -5.47
C GLY A 110 3.70 -3.22 -4.69
N ILE A 111 2.67 -3.71 -5.36
CA ILE A 111 1.32 -3.90 -4.79
C ILE A 111 1.33 -5.03 -3.73
N VAL A 112 2.04 -6.12 -4.01
CA VAL A 112 2.14 -7.30 -3.13
C VAL A 112 2.81 -6.97 -1.79
N PRO A 113 3.99 -6.31 -1.74
CA PRO A 113 4.61 -5.94 -0.46
C PRO A 113 3.75 -4.96 0.35
N ALA A 114 3.09 -3.98 -0.29
CA ALA A 114 2.18 -3.05 0.39
C ALA A 114 0.98 -3.77 1.02
N ALA A 115 0.35 -4.70 0.29
CA ALA A 115 -0.78 -5.48 0.80
C ALA A 115 -0.38 -6.39 1.97
N LEU A 116 0.78 -7.06 1.87
CA LEU A 116 1.32 -7.91 2.95
C LEU A 116 1.72 -7.10 4.18
N GLY A 117 2.31 -5.91 4.00
CA GLY A 117 2.67 -5.02 5.11
C GLY A 117 1.45 -4.56 5.89
N GLY A 118 0.39 -4.14 5.18
CA GLY A 118 -0.89 -3.83 5.80
C GLY A 118 -1.49 -5.03 6.54
N PHE A 119 -1.54 -6.20 5.89
CA PHE A 119 -2.08 -7.41 6.52
C PHE A 119 -1.31 -7.80 7.79
N PHE A 120 0.03 -7.74 7.76
CA PHE A 120 0.87 -8.08 8.91
C PHE A 120 0.69 -7.08 10.06
N LEU A 121 0.66 -5.77 9.77
CA LEU A 121 0.40 -4.76 10.78
C LEU A 121 -0.99 -4.94 11.40
N THR A 122 -2.03 -5.10 10.58
CA THR A 122 -3.39 -5.30 11.07
C THR A 122 -3.50 -6.57 11.91
N PHE A 123 -2.89 -7.68 11.47
CA PHE A 123 -2.90 -8.93 12.22
C PHE A 123 -2.17 -8.80 13.57
N ALA A 124 -1.03 -8.11 13.59
CA ALA A 124 -0.33 -7.80 14.84
C ALA A 124 -1.20 -6.92 15.76
N SER A 125 -1.85 -5.89 15.23
CA SER A 125 -2.78 -5.06 16.01
C SER A 125 -3.94 -5.84 16.60
N GLU A 126 -4.50 -6.80 15.85
CA GLU A 126 -5.63 -7.60 16.31
C GLU A 126 -5.23 -8.52 17.47
N LEU A 127 -4.03 -9.10 17.43
CA LEU A 127 -3.49 -9.91 18.55
C LEU A 127 -3.21 -9.09 19.80
N LEU A 128 -2.81 -7.82 19.61
CA LEU A 128 -2.57 -6.91 20.72
C LEU A 128 -3.87 -6.43 21.34
N ARG A 129 -4.94 -6.31 20.55
CA ARG A 129 -6.25 -5.77 20.94
C ARG A 129 -6.81 -6.40 22.22
N ASP A 130 -6.52 -7.67 22.48
CA ASP A 130 -6.94 -8.40 23.68
C ASP A 130 -6.31 -7.87 25.00
N PHE A 131 -5.26 -7.04 24.94
CA PHE A 131 -4.53 -6.52 26.10
C PHE A 131 -5.04 -5.17 26.66
N GLY A 132 -6.17 -4.65 26.19
CA GLY A 132 -6.86 -3.49 26.80
C GLY A 132 -6.13 -2.13 26.67
N ASP A 133 -6.29 -1.22 27.64
CA ASP A 133 -5.89 0.21 27.54
C ASP A 133 -4.41 0.48 27.16
N TYR A 134 -3.50 -0.50 27.32
CA TYR A 134 -2.11 -0.40 26.86
C TYR A 134 -1.97 -0.50 25.32
N ASN A 135 -3.03 -0.86 24.61
CA ASN A 135 -3.07 -1.06 23.16
C ASN A 135 -2.44 0.09 22.39
N GLN A 136 -2.78 1.35 22.71
CA GLN A 136 -2.32 2.49 21.93
C GLN A 136 -0.82 2.77 22.09
N ILE A 137 -0.28 2.54 23.30
CA ILE A 137 1.14 2.70 23.59
C ILE A 137 1.94 1.58 22.94
N VAL A 138 1.51 0.32 23.15
CA VAL A 138 2.18 -0.85 22.57
C VAL A 138 2.11 -0.81 21.06
N TYR A 139 0.98 -0.40 20.48
CA TYR A 139 0.83 -0.22 19.04
C TYR A 139 1.83 0.79 18.49
N THR A 140 1.94 1.97 19.09
CA THR A 140 2.88 3.01 18.67
C THR A 140 4.33 2.53 18.78
N LEU A 141 4.67 1.79 19.85
CA LEU A 141 5.99 1.21 20.05
C LEU A 141 6.32 0.13 19.02
N LEU A 142 5.36 -0.76 18.72
CA LEU A 142 5.49 -1.83 17.73
C LEU A 142 5.61 -1.24 16.33
N LEU A 143 4.91 -0.15 16.04
CA LEU A 143 5.08 0.62 14.81
C LEU A 143 6.48 1.23 14.68
N ILE A 144 6.97 1.92 15.73
CA ILE A 144 8.34 2.47 15.75
C ILE A 144 9.36 1.36 15.55
N PHE A 145 9.18 0.23 16.23
CA PHE A 145 10.04 -0.94 16.10
C PHE A 145 10.00 -1.51 14.68
N SER A 146 8.82 -1.68 14.09
CA SER A 146 8.66 -2.17 12.72
C SER A 146 9.30 -1.21 11.70
N ALA A 147 9.20 0.10 11.92
CA ALA A 147 9.83 1.11 11.07
C ALA A 147 11.36 1.13 11.20
N LEU A 148 11.90 0.92 12.41
CA LEU A 148 13.33 0.88 12.69
C LEU A 148 14.02 -0.39 12.20
N PHE A 149 13.37 -1.54 12.36
CA PHE A 149 13.97 -2.82 12.00
C PHE A 149 13.82 -3.14 10.50
N LEU A 150 12.87 -2.51 9.79
CA LEU A 150 12.63 -2.73 8.38
C LEU A 150 12.47 -1.44 7.57
N PRO A 151 13.50 -0.58 7.50
CA PRO A 151 13.47 0.67 6.71
C PRO A 151 13.33 0.46 5.19
N SER A 152 13.39 -0.80 4.74
CA SER A 152 13.22 -1.20 3.34
C SER A 152 11.95 -2.03 3.08
N GLY A 153 11.11 -2.21 4.10
CA GLY A 153 9.94 -3.09 4.08
C GLY A 153 10.26 -4.58 4.26
N VAL A 154 9.27 -5.34 4.73
CA VAL A 154 9.37 -6.79 5.04
C VAL A 154 9.93 -7.59 3.87
N PHE A 155 9.63 -7.14 2.65
CA PHE A 155 10.01 -7.86 1.44
C PHE A 155 11.46 -7.60 0.99
N ASN A 156 12.07 -6.44 1.27
CA ASN A 156 13.47 -6.23 0.88
C ASN A 156 14.42 -6.98 1.84
N GLY A 157 14.03 -7.10 3.12
CA GLY A 157 14.69 -8.00 4.08
C GLY A 157 14.57 -9.48 3.67
N LEU A 158 13.37 -9.94 3.30
CA LEU A 158 13.14 -11.33 2.87
C LEU A 158 13.76 -11.62 1.49
N SER A 159 13.73 -10.67 0.56
CA SER A 159 14.41 -10.75 -0.75
C SER A 159 15.92 -10.85 -0.59
N ASN A 160 16.53 -10.07 0.30
CA ASN A 160 17.97 -10.17 0.58
C ASN A 160 18.32 -11.51 1.27
N PHE A 161 17.42 -12.04 2.10
CA PHE A 161 17.60 -13.36 2.73
C PHE A 161 17.40 -14.53 1.75
N LEU A 162 16.48 -14.41 0.78
CA LEU A 162 16.29 -15.39 -0.29
C LEU A 162 17.38 -15.29 -1.36
N LYS A 163 17.87 -14.09 -1.66
CA LYS A 163 19.02 -13.86 -2.57
C LYS A 163 20.34 -14.35 -1.96
N SER A 164 20.45 -14.37 -0.64
CA SER A 164 21.55 -15.00 0.11
C SER A 164 21.62 -16.53 -0.08
N LYS A 165 20.50 -17.19 -0.42
CA LYS A 165 20.47 -18.65 -0.70
C LYS A 165 20.37 -19.05 -2.16
N GLY A 166 20.44 -18.11 -3.10
CA GLY A 166 20.66 -18.46 -4.51
C GLY A 166 20.09 -17.44 -5.49
N PHE A 167 20.89 -16.46 -5.89
CA PHE A 167 20.99 -16.02 -7.29
C PHE A 167 22.22 -15.11 -7.47
N LYS A 168 23.34 -15.70 -7.92
CA LYS A 168 24.42 -14.97 -8.60
C LYS A 168 23.84 -14.50 -9.94
N THR A 169 23.43 -13.23 -10.04
CA THR A 169 23.37 -12.58 -11.35
C THR A 169 24.72 -11.91 -11.57
N SER A 170 25.57 -12.61 -12.31
CA SER A 170 26.72 -12.03 -12.98
C SER A 170 26.22 -10.94 -13.92
N THR A 171 26.39 -9.67 -13.55
CA THR A 171 26.58 -8.56 -14.51
C THR A 171 27.07 -7.36 -13.69
N GLU A 172 28.33 -7.43 -13.33
CA GLU A 172 29.12 -6.28 -12.92
C GLU A 172 30.42 -6.31 -13.76
N VAL A 173 30.69 -5.19 -14.42
CA VAL A 173 31.92 -4.74 -15.08
C VAL A 173 32.43 -5.51 -16.30
N ARG A 174 32.17 -4.91 -17.48
CA ARG A 174 33.21 -4.62 -18.49
C ARG A 174 32.65 -3.47 -19.35
N GLY A 175 33.02 -2.19 -19.16
CA GLY A 175 34.38 -1.71 -19.00
C GLY A 175 35.10 -1.83 -20.34
N GLU A 176 35.07 -0.76 -21.13
CA GLU A 176 35.97 -0.42 -22.23
C GLU A 176 36.24 -1.47 -23.33
N LYS A 177 35.87 -1.14 -24.57
CA LYS A 177 36.82 -0.57 -25.55
C LYS A 177 36.07 0.38 -26.49
#